data_AF-A0A0G3IK32-F1
#
_entry.id   AF-A0A0G3IK32-F1
#
_cell.length_a   1.000
_cell.length_b   1.000
_cell.length_c   1.000
_cell.angle_alpha   90.00
_cell.angle_beta   90.00
_cell.angle_gamma   90.00
#
_symmetry.space_group_name_H-M   'P 1'
#
loop_
_entity.id
_entity.type
_entity.pdbx_description
1 polymer ?
#
loop_
_entity_poly.entity_id
_entity_poly.type
_entity_poly.pdbx_seq_one_letter_code
_entity_poly.pdbx_strand_id
1 'polypeptide(L)'
;MLDKSEIRFLPVGARRLAYEVRGDGPPLVAPAWWVSHLELDWQNPDVRRFWEGVAEGYTLIRYDRLGVGMSDREMQDADLSLAGEVAMLRALLDELELDRVSLIGGSSGSCTATAFAATYPDRVERLVLYGSYPHGEVLTAPGVGDAIVAAVRAHWGLGSRMLSDIFLGSADADEHERFARLQRDSATAETAAALLSLVYRFDVREHLPRVRQPTTVVHRRDDRAVPYRLGREVAAAIPGATFIPLQGQSHFPWHGDVDSVVRACRQGLASHEPSAPQADLREPVLLSRREREILGCVAHGLGDREIAEHLQLSPHTVHRHVANIRRKLGATSRTAAVAQAARLGLV
;
A
#
# COMPACT_ATOMS: atom_id res chain seq x y z
N MET A 1 -23.43 -3.13 8.47
CA MET A 1 -23.01 -3.04 9.89
C MET A 1 -21.47 -2.97 9.97
N LEU A 2 -20.85 -2.08 9.18
CA LEU A 2 -19.39 -1.98 8.96
C LEU A 2 -18.77 -0.77 9.70
N ASP A 3 -19.41 -0.27 10.76
CA ASP A 3 -19.20 1.10 11.25
C ASP A 3 -18.42 1.23 12.57
N LYS A 4 -17.60 0.23 12.93
CA LYS A 4 -16.70 0.38 14.08
C LYS A 4 -15.27 0.06 13.66
N SER A 5 -14.61 1.10 13.17
CA SER A 5 -13.16 1.17 13.28
C SER A 5 -12.78 1.34 14.74
N GLU A 6 -11.74 0.64 15.13
CA GLU A 6 -11.14 0.79 16.45
C GLU A 6 -9.77 1.44 16.27
N ILE A 7 -9.64 2.69 16.72
CA ILE A 7 -8.33 3.31 16.89
C ILE A 7 -7.71 2.65 18.13
N ARG A 8 -6.57 2.01 17.92
CA ARG A 8 -5.78 1.30 18.93
C ARG A 8 -4.43 1.98 19.11
N PHE A 9 -3.73 1.58 20.16
CA PHE A 9 -2.47 2.21 20.56
C PHE A 9 -1.41 1.15 20.79
N LEU A 10 -0.34 1.20 20.00
CA LEU A 10 0.85 0.36 20.15
C LEU A 10 1.83 1.03 21.12
N PRO A 11 2.22 0.38 22.22
CA PRO A 11 3.28 0.88 23.10
C PRO A 11 4.63 0.92 22.39
N VAL A 12 5.29 2.08 22.39
CA VAL A 12 6.64 2.34 21.87
C VAL A 12 7.48 2.95 23.00
N GLY A 13 8.00 2.08 23.86
CA GLY A 13 8.59 2.50 25.14
C GLY A 13 7.53 3.10 26.05
N ALA A 14 7.73 4.34 26.51
CA ALA A 14 6.75 5.08 27.32
C ALA A 14 5.70 5.84 26.49
N ARG A 15 5.80 5.80 25.16
CA ARG A 15 4.94 6.51 24.22
C ARG A 15 3.99 5.54 23.53
N ARG A 16 2.97 6.06 22.86
CA ARG A 16 1.97 5.26 22.15
C ARG A 16 1.80 5.76 20.72
N LEU A 17 1.87 4.82 19.79
CA LEU A 17 1.56 5.02 18.39
C LEU A 17 0.09 4.67 18.14
N ALA A 18 -0.71 5.63 17.71
CA ALA A 18 -2.10 5.40 17.32
C ALA A 18 -2.15 4.76 15.93
N TYR A 19 -2.94 3.71 15.79
CA TYR A 19 -3.22 3.04 14.53
C TYR A 19 -4.68 2.64 14.43
N GLU A 20 -5.20 2.53 13.21
CA GLU A 20 -6.53 2.01 12.94
C GLU A 20 -6.43 0.74 12.08
N VAL A 21 -7.39 -0.16 12.29
CA VAL A 21 -7.57 -1.38 11.49
C VAL A 21 -9.01 -1.43 11.00
N ARG A 22 -9.20 -1.58 9.69
CA ARG A 22 -10.53 -1.62 9.06
C ARG A 22 -10.61 -2.69 7.98
N GLY A 23 -11.63 -3.53 8.05
CA GLY A 23 -11.84 -4.65 7.11
C GLY A 23 -11.35 -5.99 7.67
N ASP A 24 -11.50 -7.04 6.86
CA ASP A 24 -11.25 -8.44 7.23
C ASP A 24 -10.54 -9.25 6.13
N GLY A 25 -10.04 -8.58 5.09
CA GLY A 25 -9.27 -9.17 3.99
C GLY A 25 -7.76 -9.25 4.25
N PRO A 26 -6.95 -9.56 3.22
CA PRO A 26 -5.48 -9.50 3.32
C PRO A 26 -4.98 -8.13 3.80
N PRO A 27 -3.87 -8.06 4.55
CA PRO A 27 -3.40 -6.80 5.12
C PRO A 27 -2.86 -5.85 4.04
N LEU A 28 -3.40 -4.62 4.04
CA LEU A 28 -2.94 -3.48 3.26
C LEU A 28 -2.52 -2.38 4.22
N VAL A 29 -1.22 -2.11 4.31
CA VAL A 29 -0.69 -1.11 5.22
C VAL A 29 -0.32 0.15 4.44
N ALA A 30 -0.77 1.30 4.95
CA ALA A 30 -0.39 2.60 4.46
C ALA A 30 0.60 3.24 5.44
N PRO A 31 1.91 3.24 5.12
CA PRO A 31 2.88 3.97 5.93
C PRO A 31 2.48 5.44 6.06
N ALA A 32 2.64 6.00 7.26
CA ALA A 32 2.23 7.35 7.54
C ALA A 32 2.86 8.35 6.55
N TRP A 33 2.15 9.42 6.20
CA TRP A 33 2.69 10.59 5.47
C TRP A 33 2.81 11.80 6.37
N TRP A 34 3.51 12.84 5.90
CA TRP A 34 3.95 14.00 6.67
C TRP A 34 3.13 14.34 7.93
N VAL A 35 1.87 14.76 7.77
CA VAL A 35 0.93 15.03 8.88
C VAL A 35 -0.43 14.38 8.57
N SER A 36 -0.98 13.64 9.52
CA SER A 36 -2.26 12.93 9.44
C SER A 36 -3.00 12.99 10.78
N HIS A 37 -4.28 12.62 10.76
CA HIS A 37 -5.04 12.41 11.99
C HIS A 37 -6.13 11.38 11.75
N LEU A 38 -5.98 10.17 12.28
CA LEU A 38 -6.86 9.03 11.93
C LEU A 38 -8.35 9.35 12.08
N GLU A 39 -8.75 9.97 13.19
CA GLU A 39 -10.15 10.33 13.44
C GLU A 39 -10.67 11.45 12.52
N LEU A 40 -9.98 12.60 12.46
CA LEU A 40 -10.40 13.74 11.66
C LEU A 40 -10.35 13.46 10.15
N ASP A 41 -9.34 12.73 9.69
CA ASP A 41 -9.23 12.28 8.29
C ASP A 41 -10.48 11.49 7.89
N TRP A 42 -10.99 10.61 8.75
CA TRP A 42 -12.15 9.78 8.44
C TRP A 42 -13.48 10.54 8.42
N GLN A 43 -13.53 11.72 9.03
CA GLN A 43 -14.69 12.62 8.95
C GLN A 43 -14.80 13.28 7.57
N ASN A 44 -13.70 13.35 6.80
CA ASN A 44 -13.72 13.86 5.44
C ASN A 44 -14.29 12.79 4.47
N PRO A 45 -15.41 13.06 3.78
CA PRO A 45 -16.04 12.10 2.86
C PRO A 45 -15.13 11.65 1.72
N ASP A 46 -14.26 12.52 1.20
CA ASP A 46 -13.39 12.21 0.08
C ASP A 46 -12.22 11.31 0.49
N VAL A 47 -11.65 11.57 1.68
CA VAL A 47 -10.64 10.70 2.30
C VAL A 47 -11.24 9.32 2.54
N ARG A 48 -12.45 9.26 3.10
CA ARG A 48 -13.18 8.00 3.32
C ARG A 48 -13.43 7.27 1.99
N ARG A 49 -13.95 7.95 0.97
CA ARG A 49 -14.20 7.38 -0.37
C ARG A 49 -12.93 6.79 -0.97
N PHE A 50 -11.80 7.50 -0.89
CA PHE A 50 -10.52 7.00 -1.37
C PHE A 50 -10.11 5.70 -0.66
N TRP A 51 -10.13 5.70 0.67
CA TRP A 51 -9.70 4.55 1.45
C TRP A 51 -10.62 3.35 1.33
N GLU A 52 -11.93 3.55 1.39
CA GLU A 52 -12.93 2.51 1.17
C GLU A 52 -12.79 1.90 -0.23
N GLY A 53 -12.57 2.74 -1.25
CA GLY A 53 -12.38 2.27 -2.62
C GLY A 53 -11.10 1.46 -2.80
N VAL A 54 -9.96 2.00 -2.36
CA VAL A 54 -8.67 1.29 -2.52
C VAL A 54 -8.64 -0.01 -1.71
N ALA A 55 -9.13 0.03 -0.47
CA ALA A 55 -9.07 -1.09 0.46
C ALA A 55 -10.24 -2.08 0.33
N GLU A 56 -11.14 -1.93 -0.66
CA GLU A 56 -12.20 -2.91 -0.89
C GLU A 56 -11.59 -4.32 -1.09
N GLY A 57 -11.94 -5.24 -0.19
CA GLY A 57 -11.42 -6.61 -0.13
C GLY A 57 -10.11 -6.79 0.66
N TYR A 58 -9.62 -5.74 1.34
CA TYR A 58 -8.42 -5.74 2.18
C TYR A 58 -8.74 -5.37 3.63
N THR A 59 -7.81 -5.69 4.53
CA THR A 59 -7.75 -5.08 5.86
C THR A 59 -6.80 -3.89 5.79
N LEU A 60 -7.35 -2.67 5.78
CA LEU A 60 -6.59 -1.42 5.80
C LEU A 60 -6.01 -1.15 7.18
N ILE A 61 -4.72 -0.88 7.23
CA ILE A 61 -4.00 -0.47 8.44
C ILE A 61 -3.32 0.87 8.17
N ARG A 62 -3.67 1.87 8.98
CA ARG A 62 -3.10 3.22 8.96
C ARG A 62 -2.63 3.59 10.35
N TYR A 63 -1.67 4.50 10.46
CA TYR A 63 -1.18 4.99 11.74
C TYR A 63 -0.74 6.44 11.63
N ASP A 64 -0.81 7.16 12.75
CA ASP A 64 -0.24 8.51 12.87
C ASP A 64 1.18 8.41 13.42
N ARG A 65 2.12 9.22 12.90
CA ARG A 65 3.48 9.31 13.46
C ARG A 65 3.45 9.74 14.92
N LEU A 66 4.46 9.38 15.70
CA LEU A 66 4.73 10.07 16.97
C LEU A 66 4.85 11.59 16.71
N GLY A 67 4.30 12.40 17.60
CA GLY A 67 4.14 13.85 17.41
C GLY A 67 2.87 14.28 16.69
N VAL A 68 2.20 13.36 15.98
CA VAL A 68 1.15 13.66 15.01
C VAL A 68 -0.18 12.99 15.37
N GLY A 69 -1.28 13.67 15.06
CA GLY A 69 -2.63 13.15 15.12
C GLY A 69 -2.99 12.59 16.50
N MET A 70 -3.38 11.32 16.51
CA MET A 70 -3.80 10.59 17.70
C MET A 70 -2.64 9.98 18.49
N SER A 71 -1.42 9.93 17.93
CA SER A 71 -0.24 9.40 18.62
C SER A 71 0.27 10.36 19.70
N ASP A 72 1.03 9.84 20.67
CA ASP A 72 1.64 10.68 21.71
C ASP A 72 2.55 11.75 21.08
N ARG A 73 2.57 12.95 21.68
CA ARG A 73 3.19 14.15 21.09
C ARG A 73 4.71 14.20 21.19
N GLU A 74 5.31 13.37 22.04
CA GLU A 74 6.76 13.35 22.27
C GLU A 74 7.47 12.59 21.13
N MET A 75 8.38 13.29 20.45
CA MET A 75 9.28 12.70 19.44
C MET A 75 10.71 12.63 19.95
N GLN A 76 11.45 11.65 19.47
CA GLN A 76 12.88 11.48 19.67
C GLN A 76 13.61 11.64 18.33
N ASP A 77 14.90 11.98 18.37
CA ASP A 77 15.72 12.14 17.16
C ASP A 77 15.75 10.88 16.29
N ALA A 78 15.67 9.70 16.91
CA ALA A 78 15.60 8.42 16.20
C ALA A 78 14.35 8.30 15.32
N ASP A 79 13.23 8.92 15.71
CA ASP A 79 11.98 8.93 14.94
C ASP A 79 12.10 9.81 13.69
N LEU A 80 13.03 10.77 13.67
CA LEU A 80 13.24 11.73 12.59
C LEU A 80 14.26 11.23 11.55
N SER A 81 14.14 9.96 11.16
CA SER A 81 15.01 9.31 10.18
C SER A 81 14.25 8.26 9.37
N LEU A 82 14.70 7.97 8.14
CA LEU A 82 14.12 6.89 7.33
C LEU A 82 14.22 5.52 8.03
N ALA A 83 15.32 5.29 8.75
CA ALA A 83 15.49 4.07 9.55
C ALA A 83 14.48 3.99 10.70
N GLY A 84 14.19 5.11 11.36
CA GLY A 84 13.16 5.22 12.39
C GLY A 84 11.76 4.89 11.85
N GLU A 85 11.42 5.41 10.68
CA GLU A 85 10.15 5.13 10.00
C GLU A 85 10.00 3.64 9.65
N VAL A 86 11.06 3.03 9.12
CA VAL A 86 11.11 1.60 8.82
C VAL A 86 10.99 0.77 10.10
N ALA A 87 11.64 1.20 11.19
CA ALA A 87 11.55 0.54 12.48
C ALA A 87 10.15 0.62 13.11
N MET A 88 9.47 1.77 13.00
CA MET A 88 8.09 1.94 13.46
C MET A 88 7.12 1.10 12.66
N LEU A 89 7.24 1.08 11.33
CA LEU A 89 6.43 0.21 10.48
C LEU A 89 6.65 -1.26 10.86
N ARG A 90 7.90 -1.68 11.06
CA ARG A 90 8.21 -3.05 11.51
C ARG A 90 7.55 -3.38 12.84
N ALA A 91 7.69 -2.49 13.83
CA ALA A 91 7.10 -2.69 15.16
C ALA A 91 5.58 -2.83 15.09
N LEU A 92 4.91 -2.05 14.25
CA LEU A 92 3.48 -2.17 14.01
C LEU A 92 3.10 -3.50 13.36
N LEU A 93 3.85 -3.96 12.36
CA LEU A 93 3.58 -5.26 11.75
C LEU A 93 3.83 -6.42 12.71
N ASP A 94 4.86 -6.32 13.55
CA ASP A 94 5.20 -7.33 14.55
C ASP A 94 4.13 -7.38 15.67
N GLU A 95 3.62 -6.24 16.14
CA GLU A 95 2.50 -6.16 17.10
C GLU A 95 1.23 -6.81 16.55
N LEU A 96 0.95 -6.59 15.27
CA LEU A 96 -0.24 -7.15 14.61
C LEU A 96 -0.04 -8.60 14.15
N GLU A 97 1.12 -9.20 14.44
CA GLU A 97 1.50 -10.55 14.02
C GLU A 97 1.35 -10.77 12.50
N LEU A 98 1.69 -9.74 11.71
CA LEU A 98 1.56 -9.76 10.25
C LEU A 98 2.88 -10.18 9.60
N ASP A 99 2.93 -11.42 9.14
CA ASP A 99 4.09 -11.96 8.43
C ASP A 99 4.34 -11.25 7.10
N ARG A 100 3.29 -10.99 6.33
CA ARG A 100 3.42 -10.43 4.97
C ARG A 100 2.26 -9.51 4.62
N VAL A 101 2.58 -8.33 4.07
CA VAL A 101 1.59 -7.28 3.77
C VAL A 101 1.71 -6.69 2.37
N SER A 102 0.61 -6.15 1.84
CA SER A 102 0.69 -5.20 0.72
C SER A 102 0.92 -3.79 1.28
N LEU A 103 1.73 -2.98 0.60
CA LEU A 103 2.00 -1.60 1.01
C LEU A 103 1.41 -0.60 0.02
N ILE A 104 0.73 0.44 0.54
CA ILE A 104 0.34 1.62 -0.24
C ILE A 104 0.96 2.88 0.36
N GLY A 105 2.07 3.33 -0.22
CA GLY A 105 2.81 4.50 0.25
C GLY A 105 2.47 5.75 -0.56
N GLY A 106 1.87 6.76 0.08
CA GLY A 106 1.65 8.07 -0.52
C GLY A 106 2.73 9.07 -0.10
N SER A 107 3.25 9.86 -1.03
CA SER A 107 4.20 10.95 -0.74
C SER A 107 5.41 10.44 0.07
N SER A 108 5.70 11.01 1.23
CA SER A 108 6.76 10.55 2.13
C SER A 108 6.58 9.11 2.63
N GLY A 109 5.34 8.62 2.74
CA GLY A 109 5.05 7.21 3.03
C GLY A 109 5.54 6.27 1.92
N SER A 110 5.70 6.75 0.69
CA SER A 110 6.31 5.98 -0.40
C SER A 110 7.80 5.70 -0.16
N CYS A 111 8.51 6.61 0.50
CA CYS A 111 9.91 6.41 0.88
C CYS A 111 10.03 5.32 1.94
N THR A 112 9.19 5.38 2.99
CA THR A 112 9.11 4.34 4.02
C THR A 112 8.75 2.98 3.42
N ALA A 113 7.74 2.92 2.53
CA ALA A 113 7.34 1.69 1.86
C ALA A 113 8.49 1.08 1.02
N THR A 114 9.19 1.92 0.25
CA THR A 114 10.32 1.51 -0.60
C THR A 114 11.47 0.97 0.25
N ALA A 115 11.87 1.70 1.29
CA ALA A 115 12.96 1.30 2.17
C ALA A 115 12.61 0.01 2.94
N PHE A 116 11.38 -0.12 3.41
CA PHE A 116 10.91 -1.32 4.09
C PHE A 116 10.93 -2.54 3.17
N ALA A 117 10.42 -2.43 1.94
CA ALA A 117 10.41 -3.54 0.98
C ALA A 117 11.81 -3.98 0.52
N ALA A 118 12.75 -3.04 0.41
CA ALA A 118 14.15 -3.34 0.10
C ALA A 118 14.89 -4.00 1.26
N THR A 119 14.49 -3.70 2.50
CA THR A 119 15.13 -4.21 3.73
C THR A 119 14.55 -5.54 4.17
N TYR A 120 13.23 -5.71 4.06
CA TYR A 120 12.48 -6.88 4.51
C TYR A 120 11.69 -7.51 3.35
N PRO A 121 12.37 -8.06 2.32
CA PRO A 121 11.70 -8.43 1.09
C PRO A 121 10.62 -9.50 1.26
N ASP A 122 10.81 -10.42 2.20
CA ASP A 122 9.88 -11.51 2.50
C ASP A 122 8.61 -11.05 3.23
N ARG A 123 8.65 -9.86 3.86
CA ARG A 123 7.52 -9.27 4.60
C ARG A 123 6.58 -8.45 3.72
N VAL A 124 6.91 -8.26 2.43
CA VAL A 124 6.11 -7.43 1.51
C VAL A 124 5.63 -8.25 0.33
N GLU A 125 4.35 -8.12 -0.02
CA GLU A 125 3.81 -8.74 -1.21
C GLU A 125 3.92 -7.92 -2.47
N ARG A 126 3.49 -6.67 -2.39
CA ARG A 126 3.39 -5.74 -3.51
C ARG A 126 3.39 -4.31 -2.97
N LEU A 127 3.81 -3.39 -3.82
CA LEU A 127 3.87 -1.97 -3.50
C LEU A 127 2.99 -1.17 -4.47
N VAL A 128 2.19 -0.28 -3.92
CA VAL A 128 1.58 0.82 -4.66
C VAL A 128 2.15 2.12 -4.12
N LEU A 129 2.80 2.89 -4.98
CA LEU A 129 3.44 4.15 -4.62
C LEU A 129 2.72 5.29 -5.31
N TYR A 130 2.18 6.22 -4.56
CA TYR A 130 1.46 7.38 -5.09
C TYR A 130 2.22 8.68 -4.81
N GLY A 131 2.43 9.52 -5.82
CA GLY A 131 3.10 10.81 -5.64
C GLY A 131 4.52 10.64 -5.07
N SER A 132 5.27 9.64 -5.56
CA SER A 132 6.54 9.21 -4.99
C SER A 132 7.73 10.00 -5.51
N TYR A 133 8.84 9.94 -4.79
CA TYR A 133 10.09 10.58 -5.15
C TYR A 133 11.31 9.77 -4.67
N PRO A 134 12.45 9.84 -5.39
CA PRO A 134 13.65 9.10 -5.01
C PRO A 134 14.44 9.77 -3.88
N HIS A 135 14.45 11.10 -3.82
CA HIS A 135 15.06 11.87 -2.73
C HIS A 135 14.41 13.27 -2.59
N GLY A 136 14.36 13.79 -1.36
CA GLY A 136 13.59 14.97 -0.99
C GLY A 136 14.21 16.31 -1.41
N GLU A 137 15.52 16.36 -1.62
CA GLU A 137 16.26 17.59 -1.93
C GLU A 137 15.80 18.29 -3.21
N VAL A 138 15.18 17.54 -4.13
CA VAL A 138 14.76 18.02 -5.46
C VAL A 138 13.26 18.26 -5.57
N LEU A 139 12.52 18.15 -4.45
CA LEU A 139 11.10 18.49 -4.38
C LEU A 139 10.86 19.99 -4.57
N THR A 140 11.81 20.82 -4.13
CA THR A 140 11.76 22.28 -4.28
C THR A 140 13.06 22.80 -4.88
N ALA A 141 13.07 24.04 -5.35
CA ALA A 141 14.30 24.70 -5.77
C ALA A 141 15.25 24.89 -4.56
N PRO A 142 16.57 24.95 -4.77
CA PRO A 142 17.54 25.14 -3.68
C PRO A 142 17.17 26.32 -2.77
N GLY A 143 17.17 26.09 -1.45
CA GLY A 143 16.81 27.07 -0.42
C GLY A 143 15.32 27.32 -0.22
N VAL A 144 14.45 26.92 -1.16
CA VAL A 144 12.98 27.07 -1.01
C VAL A 144 12.43 26.16 0.09
N GLY A 145 12.89 24.92 0.16
CA GLY A 145 12.50 23.98 1.22
C GLY A 145 12.81 24.51 2.62
N ASP A 146 14.01 25.06 2.83
CA ASP A 146 14.40 25.67 4.11
C ASP A 146 13.54 26.87 4.47
N ALA A 147 13.19 27.71 3.49
CA ALA A 147 12.30 28.85 3.69
C ALA A 147 10.89 28.41 4.07
N ILE A 148 10.36 27.37 3.43
CA ILE A 148 9.05 26.78 3.76
C ILE A 148 9.08 26.23 5.19
N VAL A 149 10.10 25.45 5.56
CA VAL A 149 10.26 24.91 6.92
C VAL A 149 10.35 26.03 7.96
N ALA A 150 11.11 27.09 7.67
CA ALA A 150 11.22 28.25 8.55
C ALA A 150 9.87 28.96 8.72
N ALA A 151 9.11 29.13 7.64
CA ALA A 151 7.77 29.73 7.70
C ALA A 151 6.78 28.90 8.51
N VAL A 152 6.81 27.57 8.36
CA VAL A 152 6.02 26.62 9.16
C VAL A 152 6.34 26.78 10.65
N ARG A 153 7.63 26.78 10.99
CA ARG A 153 8.09 26.88 12.38
C ARG A 153 7.76 28.24 13.00
N ALA A 154 7.95 29.33 12.26
CA ALA A 154 7.77 30.68 12.77
C ALA A 154 6.30 31.10 12.86
N HIS A 155 5.44 30.64 11.94
CA HIS A 155 4.05 31.08 11.88
C HIS A 155 3.12 30.00 11.32
N TRP A 156 2.74 29.05 12.17
CA TRP A 156 2.01 27.85 11.72
C TRP A 156 0.67 28.14 11.02
N GLY A 157 -0.05 29.19 11.41
CA GLY A 157 -1.27 29.63 10.72
C GLY A 157 -1.08 30.12 9.29
N LEU A 158 0.11 30.61 8.94
CA LEU A 158 0.48 31.03 7.59
C LEU A 158 1.10 29.84 6.84
N GLY A 159 1.99 29.11 7.51
CA GLY A 159 2.64 27.92 6.96
C GLY A 159 1.66 26.84 6.52
N SER A 160 0.67 26.52 7.35
CA SER A 160 -0.38 25.54 7.02
C SER A 160 -1.25 25.95 5.84
N ARG A 161 -1.52 27.25 5.64
CA ARG A 161 -2.25 27.76 4.46
C ARG A 161 -1.41 27.72 3.18
N MET A 162 -0.13 28.10 3.27
CA MET A 162 0.81 27.97 2.16
C MET A 162 0.94 26.52 1.71
N LEU A 163 1.06 25.57 2.65
CA LEU A 163 1.15 24.15 2.31
C LEU A 163 -0.17 23.58 1.80
N SER A 164 -1.29 24.10 2.30
CA SER A 164 -2.61 23.80 1.74
C SER A 164 -2.71 24.18 0.26
N ASP A 165 -2.24 25.38 -0.14
CA ASP A 165 -2.17 25.79 -1.56
C ASP A 165 -1.29 24.85 -2.38
N ILE A 166 -0.09 24.52 -1.88
CA ILE A 166 0.85 23.64 -2.57
C ILE A 166 0.25 22.24 -2.79
N PHE A 167 -0.43 21.66 -1.79
CA PHE A 167 -0.91 20.28 -1.86
C PHE A 167 -2.25 20.12 -2.56
N LEU A 168 -3.19 21.03 -2.36
CA LEU A 168 -4.54 20.89 -2.92
C LEU A 168 -4.71 21.62 -4.26
N GLY A 169 -3.85 22.60 -4.57
CA GLY A 169 -3.87 23.30 -5.84
C GLY A 169 -5.12 24.14 -6.04
N SER A 170 -6.02 23.74 -6.94
CA SER A 170 -7.20 24.52 -7.36
C SER A 170 -8.44 24.24 -6.51
N ALA A 171 -8.24 23.82 -5.25
CA ALA A 171 -9.33 23.61 -4.32
C ALA A 171 -10.03 24.94 -3.99
N ASP A 172 -11.27 24.85 -3.47
CA ASP A 172 -11.95 26.06 -3.02
C ASP A 172 -11.34 26.58 -1.69
N ALA A 173 -11.64 27.84 -1.37
CA ALA A 173 -11.08 28.51 -0.20
C ALA A 173 -11.48 27.81 1.12
N ASP A 174 -12.68 27.25 1.20
CA ASP A 174 -13.15 26.57 2.40
C ASP A 174 -12.42 25.24 2.60
N GLU A 175 -12.15 24.51 1.52
CA GLU A 175 -11.36 23.30 1.50
C GLU A 175 -9.91 23.56 1.92
N HIS A 176 -9.31 24.61 1.37
CA HIS A 176 -7.97 25.03 1.78
C HIS A 176 -7.90 25.35 3.27
N GLU A 177 -8.91 26.05 3.81
CA GLU A 177 -8.96 26.40 5.23
C GLU A 177 -9.24 25.18 6.11
N ARG A 178 -10.13 24.27 5.71
CA ARG A 178 -10.37 22.99 6.41
C ARG A 178 -9.09 22.17 6.52
N PHE A 179 -8.36 22.03 5.42
CA PHE A 179 -7.10 21.29 5.42
C PHE A 179 -5.99 22.01 6.19
N ALA A 180 -5.95 23.34 6.16
CA ALA A 180 -5.02 24.12 6.98
C ALA A 180 -5.32 23.96 8.48
N ARG A 181 -6.59 23.87 8.89
CA ARG A 181 -6.99 23.56 10.28
C ARG A 181 -6.58 22.15 10.68
N LEU A 182 -6.91 21.16 9.85
CA LEU A 182 -6.52 19.77 10.07
C LEU A 182 -5.03 19.62 10.36
N GLN A 183 -4.17 20.25 9.56
CA GLN A 183 -2.72 20.25 9.80
C GLN A 183 -2.35 20.77 11.20
N ARG A 184 -3.00 21.84 11.66
CA ARG A 184 -2.73 22.48 12.97
C ARG A 184 -3.28 21.68 14.14
N ASP A 185 -4.41 21.01 13.97
CA ASP A 185 -4.97 20.10 14.98
C ASP A 185 -4.13 18.80 15.07
N SER A 186 -3.54 18.42 13.94
CA SER A 186 -2.71 17.21 13.84
C SER A 186 -1.30 17.39 14.36
N ALA A 187 -0.69 18.58 14.33
CA ALA A 187 0.70 18.76 14.76
C ALA A 187 0.98 20.19 15.25
N THR A 188 1.92 20.32 16.20
CA THR A 188 2.52 21.61 16.56
C THR A 188 3.38 22.15 15.42
N ALA A 189 3.72 23.44 15.48
CA ALA A 189 4.59 24.08 14.49
C ALA A 189 5.97 23.42 14.42
N GLU A 190 6.54 23.10 15.59
CA GLU A 190 7.84 22.46 15.74
C GLU A 190 7.84 21.06 15.12
N THR A 191 6.82 20.25 15.44
CA THR A 191 6.67 18.89 14.90
C THR A 191 6.46 18.91 13.40
N ALA A 192 5.55 19.76 12.90
CA ALA A 192 5.29 19.89 11.48
C ALA A 192 6.56 20.30 10.71
N ALA A 193 7.31 21.28 11.23
CA ALA A 193 8.58 21.72 10.64
C ALA A 193 9.65 20.62 10.66
N ALA A 194 9.78 19.88 11.76
CA ALA A 194 10.73 18.79 11.89
C ALA A 194 10.43 17.65 10.89
N LEU A 195 9.17 17.26 10.78
CA LEU A 195 8.74 16.23 9.84
C LEU A 195 8.81 16.70 8.38
N LEU A 196 8.59 18.00 8.11
CA LEU A 196 8.76 18.52 6.75
C LEU A 196 10.24 18.54 6.36
N SER A 197 11.12 18.89 7.30
CA SER A 197 12.57 18.75 7.12
C SER A 197 12.95 17.30 6.86
N LEU A 198 12.30 16.34 7.53
CA LEU A 198 12.51 14.91 7.26
C LEU A 198 12.11 14.53 5.83
N VAL A 199 10.95 15.00 5.34
CA VAL A 199 10.51 14.79 3.94
C VAL A 199 11.58 15.26 2.95
N TYR A 200 12.16 16.45 3.16
CA TYR A 200 13.22 16.97 2.29
C TYR A 200 14.56 16.22 2.41
N ARG A 201 14.80 15.48 3.51
CA ARG A 201 16.02 14.68 3.72
C ARG A 201 15.89 13.21 3.34
N PHE A 202 14.69 12.70 3.08
CA PHE A 202 14.54 11.31 2.65
C PHE A 202 15.31 11.04 1.36
N ASP A 203 15.98 9.89 1.32
CA ASP A 203 16.69 9.39 0.15
C ASP A 203 16.54 7.87 0.10
N VAL A 204 15.88 7.38 -0.94
CA VAL A 204 15.64 5.96 -1.20
C VAL A 204 16.34 5.47 -2.45
N ARG A 205 17.23 6.26 -3.07
CA ARG A 205 17.91 5.90 -4.33
C ARG A 205 18.60 4.54 -4.26
N GLU A 206 19.25 4.23 -3.14
CA GLU A 206 19.92 2.95 -2.91
C GLU A 206 18.95 1.78 -2.67
N HIS A 207 17.73 2.07 -2.25
CA HIS A 207 16.69 1.07 -1.95
C HIS A 207 15.91 0.66 -3.21
N LEU A 208 15.62 1.62 -4.10
CA LEU A 208 14.84 1.40 -5.33
C LEU A 208 15.29 0.18 -6.15
N PRO A 209 16.58 0.01 -6.53
CA PRO A 209 17.01 -1.14 -7.34
C PRO A 209 16.97 -2.48 -6.58
N ARG A 210 16.77 -2.45 -5.26
CA ARG A 210 16.71 -3.64 -4.40
C ARG A 210 15.28 -4.14 -4.18
N VAL A 211 14.27 -3.34 -4.52
CA VAL A 211 12.86 -3.77 -4.47
C VAL A 211 12.63 -4.86 -5.52
N ARG A 212 12.08 -6.01 -5.11
CA ARG A 212 11.83 -7.17 -5.98
C ARG A 212 10.35 -7.49 -6.16
N GLN A 213 9.50 -6.87 -5.35
CA GLN A 213 8.07 -7.09 -5.33
C GLN A 213 7.41 -6.37 -6.51
N PRO A 214 6.31 -6.93 -7.05
CA PRO A 214 5.46 -6.21 -8.00
C PRO A 214 5.13 -4.81 -7.47
N THR A 215 5.48 -3.80 -8.26
CA THR A 215 5.36 -2.40 -7.85
C THR A 215 4.59 -1.62 -8.90
N THR A 216 3.59 -0.87 -8.47
CA THR A 216 2.88 0.11 -9.29
C THR A 216 3.13 1.50 -8.75
N VAL A 217 3.61 2.40 -9.61
CA VAL A 217 3.82 3.81 -9.31
C VAL A 217 2.71 4.60 -10.01
N VAL A 218 1.91 5.31 -9.23
CA VAL A 218 0.81 6.15 -9.70
C VAL A 218 1.17 7.61 -9.48
N HIS A 219 1.08 8.45 -10.52
CA HIS A 219 1.48 9.85 -10.39
C HIS A 219 0.64 10.77 -11.27
N ARG A 220 0.27 11.93 -10.74
CA ARG A 220 -0.44 12.98 -11.48
C ARG A 220 0.51 13.88 -12.24
N ARG A 221 0.19 14.20 -13.49
CA ARG A 221 1.08 14.97 -14.39
C ARG A 221 1.44 16.35 -13.86
N ASP A 222 0.49 17.02 -13.20
CA ASP A 222 0.64 18.41 -12.76
C ASP A 222 0.73 18.51 -11.23
N ASP A 223 1.13 17.42 -10.55
CA ASP A 223 1.32 17.39 -9.09
C ASP A 223 2.24 18.54 -8.65
N ARG A 224 1.68 19.45 -7.84
CA ARG A 224 2.31 20.69 -7.41
C ARG A 224 3.30 20.51 -6.25
N ALA A 225 3.25 19.38 -5.54
CA ALA A 225 4.11 19.11 -4.40
C ALA A 225 5.27 18.19 -4.76
N VAL A 226 5.00 17.16 -5.57
CA VAL A 226 6.02 16.20 -6.02
C VAL A 226 6.05 16.19 -7.54
N PRO A 227 7.08 16.78 -8.17
CA PRO A 227 7.17 16.86 -9.62
C PRO A 227 7.03 15.49 -10.29
N TYR A 228 6.16 15.41 -11.32
CA TYR A 228 5.85 14.18 -12.06
C TYR A 228 7.08 13.39 -12.58
N ARG A 229 8.18 14.10 -12.89
CA ARG A 229 9.45 13.47 -13.29
C ARG A 229 9.98 12.51 -12.21
N LEU A 230 9.78 12.83 -10.93
CA LEU A 230 10.31 12.04 -9.81
C LEU A 230 9.57 10.71 -9.66
N GLY A 231 8.26 10.68 -9.90
CA GLY A 231 7.51 9.41 -9.97
C GLY A 231 7.99 8.51 -11.11
N ARG A 232 8.33 9.11 -12.27
CA ARG A 232 8.94 8.37 -13.39
C ARG A 232 10.32 7.82 -13.03
N GLU A 233 11.14 8.59 -12.33
CA GLU A 233 12.45 8.16 -11.85
C GLU A 233 12.33 6.99 -10.87
N VAL A 234 11.38 7.04 -9.92
CA VAL A 234 11.08 5.92 -9.01
C VAL A 234 10.68 4.67 -9.79
N ALA A 235 9.76 4.79 -10.74
CA ALA A 235 9.32 3.65 -11.54
C ALA A 235 10.45 3.07 -12.41
N ALA A 236 11.32 3.90 -12.97
CA ALA A 236 12.45 3.45 -13.78
C ALA A 236 13.54 2.76 -12.94
N ALA A 237 13.70 3.16 -11.68
CA ALA A 237 14.71 2.60 -10.77
C ALA A 237 14.28 1.28 -10.11
N ILE A 238 12.99 0.96 -10.07
CA ILE A 238 12.47 -0.30 -9.50
C ILE A 238 12.31 -1.34 -10.63
N PRO A 239 13.02 -2.49 -10.57
CA PRO A 239 12.90 -3.53 -11.59
C PRO A 239 11.46 -4.04 -11.75
N GLY A 240 10.93 -3.95 -12.97
CA GLY A 240 9.59 -4.46 -13.30
C GLY A 240 8.43 -3.61 -12.76
N ALA A 241 8.67 -2.38 -12.31
CA ALA A 241 7.59 -1.50 -11.89
C ALA A 241 6.72 -1.05 -13.06
N THR A 242 5.41 -0.97 -12.82
CA THR A 242 4.44 -0.35 -13.72
C THR A 242 4.27 1.11 -13.35
N PHE A 243 4.27 2.01 -14.34
CA PHE A 243 3.98 3.43 -14.12
C PHE A 243 2.62 3.81 -14.70
N ILE A 244 1.71 4.32 -13.87
CA ILE A 244 0.37 4.76 -14.26
C ILE A 244 0.28 6.28 -14.12
N PRO A 245 0.32 7.03 -15.24
CA PRO A 245 0.17 8.46 -15.21
C PRO A 245 -1.31 8.87 -15.20
N LEU A 246 -1.66 9.83 -14.34
CA LEU A 246 -3.02 10.38 -14.22
C LEU A 246 -3.03 11.88 -14.55
N GLN A 247 -4.19 12.41 -14.95
CA GLN A 247 -4.39 13.86 -15.04
C GLN A 247 -4.64 14.44 -13.65
N GLY A 248 -4.36 15.74 -13.49
CA GLY A 248 -4.67 16.50 -12.29
C GLY A 248 -3.42 17.07 -11.64
N GLN A 249 -3.69 17.97 -10.69
CA GLN A 249 -2.67 18.82 -10.07
C GLN A 249 -2.55 18.65 -8.55
N SER A 250 -3.59 18.08 -7.91
CA SER A 250 -3.61 17.90 -6.47
C SER A 250 -2.69 16.76 -6.07
N HIS A 251 -1.88 16.99 -5.04
CA HIS A 251 -0.96 16.03 -4.48
C HIS A 251 -1.67 14.97 -3.65
N PHE A 252 -2.88 15.22 -3.15
CA PHE A 252 -3.59 14.21 -2.37
C PHE A 252 -4.45 13.30 -3.25
N PRO A 253 -4.38 11.97 -3.04
CA PRO A 253 -5.07 11.00 -3.89
C PRO A 253 -6.60 11.04 -3.74
N TRP A 254 -7.09 11.60 -2.63
CA TRP A 254 -8.52 11.81 -2.35
C TRP A 254 -9.07 13.15 -2.85
N HIS A 255 -8.30 13.95 -3.59
CA HIS A 255 -8.78 15.21 -4.18
C HIS A 255 -8.84 15.13 -5.70
N GLY A 256 -9.75 15.86 -6.35
CA GLY A 256 -9.93 15.83 -7.80
C GLY A 256 -10.56 14.52 -8.30
N ASP A 257 -10.02 13.93 -9.37
CA ASP A 257 -10.51 12.63 -9.88
C ASP A 257 -10.04 11.47 -9.00
N VAL A 258 -10.72 11.27 -7.87
CA VAL A 258 -10.44 10.20 -6.89
C VAL A 258 -10.63 8.82 -7.50
N ASP A 259 -11.64 8.64 -8.36
CA ASP A 259 -11.94 7.33 -8.94
C ASP A 259 -10.82 6.85 -9.86
N SER A 260 -10.17 7.74 -10.60
CA SER A 260 -8.99 7.39 -11.40
C SER A 260 -7.83 6.89 -10.53
N VAL A 261 -7.62 7.51 -9.37
CA VAL A 261 -6.58 7.10 -8.42
C VAL A 261 -6.93 5.78 -7.78
N VAL A 262 -8.17 5.60 -7.32
CA VAL A 262 -8.66 4.33 -6.76
C VAL A 262 -8.47 3.20 -7.77
N ARG A 263 -8.90 3.38 -9.03
CA ARG A 263 -8.72 2.35 -10.08
C ARG A 263 -7.25 2.01 -10.31
N ALA A 264 -6.37 3.02 -10.40
CA ALA A 264 -4.94 2.81 -10.60
C ALA A 264 -4.28 2.07 -9.42
N CYS A 265 -4.61 2.46 -8.18
CA CYS A 265 -4.11 1.78 -6.99
C CYS A 265 -4.62 0.34 -6.90
N ARG A 266 -5.91 0.12 -7.19
CA ARG A 266 -6.49 -1.24 -7.22
C ARG A 266 -5.88 -2.11 -8.31
N GLN A 267 -5.51 -1.56 -9.46
CA GLN A 267 -4.78 -2.29 -10.49
C GLN A 267 -3.43 -2.80 -9.96
N GLY A 268 -2.71 -1.99 -9.19
CA GLY A 268 -1.45 -2.41 -8.56
C GLY A 268 -1.62 -3.37 -7.38
N LEU A 269 -2.78 -3.36 -6.73
CA LEU A 269 -3.14 -4.30 -5.68
C LEU A 269 -3.71 -5.61 -6.21
N ALA A 270 -4.25 -5.62 -7.44
CA ALA A 270 -4.76 -6.83 -8.05
C ALA A 270 -3.63 -7.85 -8.18
N SER A 271 -3.93 -9.11 -7.87
CA SER A 271 -2.99 -10.20 -8.09
C SER A 271 -2.63 -10.26 -9.57
N HIS A 272 -1.42 -9.83 -9.92
CA HIS A 272 -0.81 -10.29 -11.15
C HIS A 272 -0.46 -11.76 -10.94
N GLU A 273 -1.41 -12.67 -11.23
CA GLU A 273 -0.94 -13.83 -11.97
C GLU A 273 -0.17 -13.25 -13.16
N PRO A 274 1.09 -13.67 -13.42
CA PRO A 274 1.75 -13.30 -14.66
C PRO A 274 0.72 -13.54 -15.75
N SER A 275 0.41 -12.51 -16.53
CA SER A 275 -0.44 -12.68 -17.69
C SER A 275 0.21 -13.84 -18.43
N ALA A 276 -0.44 -15.00 -18.42
CA ALA A 276 -0.02 -16.11 -19.25
C ALA A 276 0.13 -15.47 -20.64
N PRO A 277 1.29 -15.63 -21.30
CA PRO A 277 1.48 -15.08 -22.63
C PRO A 277 0.22 -15.42 -23.42
N GLN A 278 -0.42 -14.40 -24.00
CA GLN A 278 -1.61 -14.54 -24.80
C GLN A 278 -1.49 -15.84 -25.59
N ALA A 279 -2.37 -16.78 -25.27
CA ALA A 279 -2.28 -18.15 -25.69
C ALA A 279 -2.26 -18.20 -27.22
N ASP A 280 -1.05 -18.26 -27.76
CA ASP A 280 -0.83 -18.82 -29.07
C ASP A 280 -0.89 -20.34 -28.88
N LEU A 281 -2.09 -20.86 -29.18
CA LEU A 281 -2.40 -22.22 -29.64
C LEU A 281 -1.52 -23.37 -29.12
N ARG A 282 -2.11 -24.14 -28.19
CA ARG A 282 -1.95 -25.59 -27.97
C ARG A 282 -0.58 -26.06 -27.41
N GLU A 283 -0.40 -25.92 -26.09
CA GLU A 283 0.41 -26.88 -25.33
C GLU A 283 -0.49 -27.79 -24.48
N PRO A 284 -0.25 -29.12 -24.45
CA PRO A 284 -1.06 -30.05 -23.68
C PRO A 284 -0.81 -29.88 -22.18
N VAL A 285 -1.89 -29.75 -21.41
CA VAL A 285 -1.84 -29.69 -19.94
C VAL A 285 -1.23 -31.00 -19.40
N LEU A 286 0.03 -30.95 -18.95
CA LEU A 286 0.72 -32.09 -18.36
C LEU A 286 0.39 -32.21 -16.86
N LEU A 287 -0.56 -33.09 -16.54
CA LEU A 287 -0.79 -33.57 -15.18
C LEU A 287 0.20 -34.70 -14.85
N SER A 288 0.80 -34.63 -13.65
CA SER A 288 1.58 -35.75 -13.12
C SER A 288 0.70 -36.99 -12.98
N ARG A 289 1.32 -38.17 -12.93
CA ARG A 289 0.60 -39.43 -12.69
C ARG A 289 -0.30 -39.35 -11.45
N ARG A 290 0.22 -38.76 -10.37
CA ARG A 290 -0.49 -38.63 -9.10
C ARG A 290 -1.69 -37.68 -9.18
N GLU A 291 -1.54 -36.58 -9.93
CA GLU A 291 -2.63 -35.65 -10.15
C GLU A 291 -3.74 -36.26 -11.01
N ARG A 292 -3.41 -37.13 -11.99
CA ARG A 292 -4.42 -37.88 -12.77
C ARG A 292 -5.20 -38.87 -11.92
N GLU A 293 -4.52 -39.61 -11.04
CA GLU A 293 -5.17 -40.53 -10.10
C GLU A 293 -6.16 -39.80 -9.20
N ILE A 294 -5.74 -38.67 -8.61
CA ILE A 294 -6.59 -37.84 -7.74
C ILE A 294 -7.74 -37.21 -8.53
N LEU A 295 -7.48 -36.70 -9.74
CA LEU A 295 -8.51 -36.13 -10.61
C LEU A 295 -9.55 -37.19 -11.01
N GLY A 296 -9.14 -38.43 -11.24
CA GLY A 296 -10.03 -39.56 -11.45
C GLY A 296 -10.97 -39.77 -10.25
N CYS A 297 -10.44 -39.81 -9.03
CA CYS A 297 -11.28 -39.95 -7.84
C CYS A 297 -12.24 -38.77 -7.66
N VAL A 298 -11.79 -37.54 -7.96
CA VAL A 298 -12.64 -36.35 -7.94
C VAL A 298 -13.76 -36.44 -8.99
N ALA A 299 -13.48 -36.96 -10.18
CA ALA A 299 -14.48 -37.16 -11.23
C ALA A 299 -15.55 -38.20 -10.84
N HIS A 300 -15.19 -39.16 -9.96
CA HIS A 300 -16.11 -40.12 -9.35
C HIS A 300 -16.87 -39.56 -8.13
N GLY A 301 -16.69 -38.27 -7.80
CA GLY A 301 -17.41 -37.60 -6.73
C GLY A 301 -16.82 -37.79 -5.32
N LEU A 302 -15.62 -38.36 -5.20
CA LEU A 302 -15.01 -38.57 -3.88
C LEU A 302 -14.52 -37.24 -3.27
N GLY A 303 -14.71 -37.09 -1.97
CA GLY A 303 -14.17 -36.01 -1.15
C GLY A 303 -12.73 -36.25 -0.70
N ASP A 304 -12.07 -35.22 -0.16
CA ASP A 304 -10.63 -35.27 0.16
C ASP A 304 -10.25 -36.37 1.17
N ARG A 305 -11.16 -36.71 2.10
CA ARG A 305 -10.94 -37.79 3.07
C ARG A 305 -11.03 -39.17 2.42
N GLU A 306 -12.02 -39.38 1.56
CA GLU A 306 -12.23 -40.65 0.85
C GLU A 306 -11.09 -40.91 -0.15
N ILE A 307 -10.63 -39.87 -0.84
CA ILE A 307 -9.45 -39.95 -1.72
C ILE A 307 -8.18 -40.26 -0.92
N ALA A 308 -8.03 -39.64 0.26
CA ALA A 308 -6.89 -39.86 1.14
C ALA A 308 -6.82 -41.32 1.61
N GLU A 309 -7.96 -41.89 2.00
CA GLU A 309 -8.07 -43.31 2.36
C GLU A 309 -7.81 -44.21 1.14
N HIS A 310 -8.43 -43.92 -0.01
CA HIS A 310 -8.31 -44.72 -1.23
C HIS A 310 -6.89 -44.77 -1.79
N LEU A 311 -6.15 -43.65 -1.72
CA LEU A 311 -4.81 -43.51 -2.27
C LEU A 311 -3.70 -43.60 -1.22
N GLN A 312 -4.03 -43.90 0.04
CA GLN A 312 -3.10 -43.95 1.18
C GLN A 312 -2.27 -42.66 1.32
N LEU A 313 -2.95 -41.52 1.32
CA LEU A 313 -2.38 -40.18 1.51
C LEU A 313 -2.94 -39.52 2.78
N SER A 314 -2.31 -38.42 3.22
CA SER A 314 -2.98 -37.54 4.19
C SER A 314 -4.04 -36.68 3.51
N PRO A 315 -5.16 -36.33 4.18
CA PRO A 315 -6.17 -35.41 3.64
C PRO A 315 -5.60 -34.07 3.18
N HIS A 316 -4.58 -33.57 3.91
CA HIS A 316 -3.86 -32.35 3.54
C HIS A 316 -3.12 -32.49 2.18
N THR A 317 -2.51 -33.65 1.92
CA THR A 317 -1.82 -33.93 0.66
C THR A 317 -2.81 -33.96 -0.51
N VAL A 318 -3.97 -34.59 -0.33
CA VAL A 318 -5.04 -34.60 -1.34
C VAL A 318 -5.54 -33.19 -1.62
N HIS A 319 -5.85 -32.43 -0.58
CA HIS A 319 -6.30 -31.04 -0.72
C HIS A 319 -5.32 -30.20 -1.55
N ARG A 320 -4.02 -30.33 -1.27
CA ARG A 320 -2.96 -29.65 -2.03
C ARG A 320 -2.91 -30.09 -3.49
N HIS A 321 -3.09 -31.39 -3.77
CA HIS A 321 -3.15 -31.90 -5.14
C HIS A 321 -4.39 -31.42 -5.89
N VAL A 322 -5.56 -31.37 -5.26
CA VAL A 322 -6.79 -30.84 -5.89
C VAL A 322 -6.65 -29.36 -6.23
N ALA A 323 -6.03 -28.57 -5.34
CA ALA A 323 -5.71 -27.17 -5.63
C ALA A 323 -4.75 -27.04 -6.83
N ASN A 324 -3.71 -27.89 -6.89
CA ASN A 324 -2.77 -27.92 -8.02
C ASN A 324 -3.43 -28.32 -9.35
N ILE A 325 -4.30 -29.32 -9.33
CA ILE A 325 -5.08 -29.77 -10.49
C ILE A 325 -5.96 -28.64 -11.01
N ARG A 326 -6.69 -27.95 -10.12
CA ARG A 326 -7.54 -26.80 -10.48
C ARG A 326 -6.73 -25.70 -11.15
N ARG A 327 -5.57 -25.37 -10.59
CA ARG A 327 -4.66 -24.37 -11.17
C ARG A 327 -4.16 -24.81 -12.56
N LYS A 328 -3.69 -26.06 -12.71
CA LYS A 328 -3.20 -26.58 -14.00
C LYS A 328 -4.29 -26.65 -15.08
N LEU A 329 -5.54 -26.87 -14.68
CA LEU A 329 -6.69 -26.90 -15.59
C LEU A 329 -7.37 -25.53 -15.76
N GLY A 330 -6.90 -24.47 -15.11
CA GLY A 330 -7.55 -23.15 -15.16
C GLY A 330 -8.99 -23.15 -14.62
N ALA A 331 -9.26 -23.99 -13.61
CA ALA A 331 -10.60 -24.22 -13.08
C ALA A 331 -10.85 -23.54 -11.74
N THR A 332 -11.93 -22.76 -11.66
CA THR A 332 -12.31 -22.00 -10.46
C THR A 332 -12.95 -22.86 -9.37
N SER A 333 -13.36 -24.08 -9.67
CA SER A 333 -13.97 -25.01 -8.70
C SER A 333 -13.57 -26.47 -8.98
N ARG A 334 -13.82 -27.36 -8.02
CA ARG A 334 -13.62 -28.81 -8.18
C ARG A 334 -14.44 -29.35 -9.35
N THR A 335 -15.71 -28.96 -9.45
CA THR A 335 -16.61 -29.35 -10.55
C THR A 335 -16.15 -28.80 -11.89
N ALA A 336 -15.66 -27.55 -11.94
CA ALA A 336 -15.11 -26.96 -13.15
C ALA A 336 -13.83 -27.69 -13.62
N ALA A 337 -13.01 -28.20 -12.68
CA ALA A 337 -11.83 -28.99 -13.01
C ALA A 337 -12.20 -30.33 -13.67
N VAL A 338 -13.24 -31.02 -13.18
CA VAL A 338 -13.76 -32.25 -13.80
C VAL A 338 -14.29 -31.97 -15.20
N ALA A 339 -15.09 -30.91 -15.37
CA ALA A 339 -15.64 -30.53 -16.67
C ALA A 339 -14.53 -30.19 -17.69
N GLN A 340 -13.47 -29.51 -17.25
CA GLN A 340 -12.33 -29.20 -18.10
C GLN A 340 -11.50 -30.44 -18.43
N ALA A 341 -11.30 -31.33 -17.45
CA ALA A 341 -10.58 -32.58 -17.65
C ALA A 341 -11.29 -33.50 -18.67
N ALA A 342 -12.61 -33.58 -18.62
CA ALA A 342 -13.42 -34.31 -19.61
C ALA A 342 -13.27 -33.72 -21.02
N ARG A 343 -13.28 -32.38 -21.16
CA ARG A 343 -13.02 -31.69 -22.44
C ARG A 343 -11.63 -31.98 -23.01
N LEU A 344 -10.65 -32.26 -22.16
CA LEU A 344 -9.26 -32.56 -22.52
C LEU A 344 -8.97 -34.07 -22.62
N GLY A 345 -9.94 -34.96 -22.37
CA GLY A 345 -9.77 -36.41 -22.40
C GLY A 345 -8.84 -36.96 -21.31
N LEU A 346 -8.78 -36.27 -20.15
CA LEU A 346 -7.91 -36.63 -19.03
C LEU A 346 -8.58 -37.52 -17.97
N VAL A 347 -9.90 -37.64 -18.01
CA VAL A 347 -10.76 -38.49 -17.16
C VAL A 347 -11.98 -38.98 -17.92
#